data_AF-A0AAD8A9Y2-F1
#
_entry.id   AF-A0AAD8A9Y2-F1
#
_cell.length_a   1.000
_cell.length_b   1.000
_cell.length_c   1.000
_cell.angle_alpha   90.00
_cell.angle_beta   90.00
_cell.angle_gamma   90.00
#
_symmetry.space_group_name_H-M   'P 1'
#
loop_
_entity.id
_entity.type
_entity.pdbx_description
1 polymer ?
#
loop_
_entity_poly.entity_id
_entity_poly.type
_entity_poly.pdbx_seq_one_letter_code
_entity_poly.pdbx_strand_id
1 'polypeptide(L)' 'MSFNYIHLRVILGRPAVYPANKTLTAVTGQRLSLTVEFCANPPVSRTVWFTDTRVLKPGDVTDTLIAHNITVSISQA' A
#
# COMPACT_ATOMS: atom_id res chain seq x y z
N MET A 1 30.26 -2.66 -25.54
CA MET A 1 29.63 -3.13 -24.28
C MET A 1 28.95 -1.93 -23.65
N SER A 2 27.61 -1.90 -23.65
CA SER A 2 26.86 -0.82 -23.01
C SER A 2 26.56 -1.23 -21.58
N PHE A 3 27.15 -0.52 -20.61
CA PHE A 3 26.80 -0.68 -19.20
C PHE A 3 25.54 0.15 -18.94
N ASN A 4 24.40 -0.50 -18.73
CA ASN A 4 23.21 0.17 -18.23
C ASN A 4 23.47 0.57 -16.77
N TYR A 5 23.63 1.86 -16.50
CA TYR A 5 23.66 2.39 -15.15
C TYR A 5 22.24 2.38 -14.58
N ILE A 6 21.99 1.49 -13.61
CA ILE A 6 20.77 1.56 -12.80
C ILE A 6 20.96 2.69 -11.79
N HIS A 7 20.26 3.81 -11.98
CA HIS A 7 20.22 4.88 -10.99
C HIS A 7 19.24 4.50 -9.87
N LEU A 8 19.78 4.06 -8.72
CA LEU A 8 19.00 3.86 -7.50
C LEU A 8 18.65 5.23 -6.91
N ARG A 9 17.44 5.72 -7.19
CA ARG A 9 16.93 6.94 -6.54
C ARG A 9 16.46 6.59 -5.13
N VAL A 10 17.31 6.85 -4.15
CA VAL A 10 16.90 6.83 -2.74
C VAL A 10 15.85 7.92 -2.55
N ILE A 11 14.60 7.52 -2.27
CA ILE A 11 13.55 8.47 -1.91
C ILE A 11 13.81 8.93 -0.47
N LEU A 12 14.62 9.98 -0.32
CA LEU A 12 14.73 10.74 0.92
C LEU A 12 13.54 11.69 0.98
N GLY A 13 12.51 11.38 1.77
CA GLY A 13 11.33 12.24 1.86
C GLY A 13 10.04 11.57 2.33
N ARG A 14 8.89 12.13 1.91
CA ARG A 14 7.56 11.60 2.25
C ARG A 14 7.39 10.18 1.70
N PRO A 15 6.67 9.29 2.41
CA PRO A 15 6.35 7.96 1.91
C PRO A 15 5.67 8.04 0.53
N ALA A 16 6.16 7.25 -0.41
CA ALA A 16 5.52 7.07 -1.70
C ALA A 16 4.56 5.89 -1.62
N VAL A 17 3.32 6.04 -2.09
CA VAL A 17 2.28 5.01 -2.08
C VAL A 17 1.90 4.65 -3.51
N TYR A 18 1.90 3.36 -3.81
CA TYR A 18 1.64 2.77 -5.11
C TYR A 18 0.43 1.85 -4.99
N PRO A 19 -0.77 2.30 -5.40
CA PRO A 19 -1.95 1.45 -5.42
C PRO A 19 -1.83 0.40 -6.54
N ALA A 20 -2.12 -0.87 -6.22
CA ALA A 20 -2.16 -1.92 -7.23
C ALA A 20 -3.25 -1.64 -8.28
N ASN A 21 -4.40 -1.11 -7.82
CA ASN A 21 -5.49 -0.65 -8.67
C ASN A 21 -6.02 0.69 -8.16
N LYS A 22 -6.15 1.68 -9.05
CA LYS A 22 -6.70 3.02 -8.71
C LYS A 22 -8.22 3.03 -8.64
N THR A 23 -8.86 2.18 -9.42
CA THR A 23 -10.31 2.01 -9.47
C THR A 23 -10.61 0.52 -9.47
N LEU A 24 -11.64 0.14 -8.72
CA LEU A 24 -12.13 -1.23 -8.64
C LEU A 24 -13.64 -1.19 -8.78
N THR A 25 -14.18 -2.10 -9.59
CA THR A 25 -15.61 -2.31 -9.75
C THR A 25 -15.95 -3.68 -9.19
N ALA A 26 -17.04 -3.76 -8.43
CA ALA A 26 -17.53 -5.01 -7.84
C ALA A 26 -19.05 -5.05 -7.91
N VAL A 27 -19.60 -6.26 -7.89
CA VAL A 27 -21.03 -6.48 -7.74
C VAL A 27 -21.39 -6.50 -6.26
N THR A 28 -22.53 -5.91 -5.90
CA THR A 28 -23.05 -5.92 -4.52
C THR A 28 -23.05 -7.33 -3.94
N GLY A 29 -22.46 -7.49 -2.75
CA GLY A 29 -22.31 -8.78 -2.07
C GLY A 29 -21.01 -9.52 -2.38
N GLN A 30 -20.25 -9.12 -3.39
CA GLN A 30 -18.92 -9.67 -3.63
C GLN A 30 -17.87 -8.99 -2.76
N ARG A 31 -16.92 -9.79 -2.25
CA ARG A 31 -15.78 -9.28 -1.49
C ARG A 31 -14.76 -8.66 -2.45
N LEU A 32 -14.39 -7.41 -2.19
CA LEU A 32 -13.33 -6.71 -2.90
C LEU A 32 -12.06 -6.67 -2.03
N SER A 33 -10.90 -6.79 -2.65
CA SER A 33 -9.60 -6.63 -1.98
C SER A 33 -8.86 -5.43 -2.57
N LEU A 34 -8.40 -4.54 -1.70
CA LEU A 34 -7.59 -3.36 -2.03
C LEU A 34 -6.17 -3.61 -1.53
N THR A 35 -5.19 -3.46 -2.42
CA THR A 35 -3.77 -3.61 -2.09
C THR A 35 -3.02 -2.35 -2.50
N VAL A 36 -2.20 -1.84 -1.58
CA VAL A 36 -1.30 -0.73 -1.81
C VAL A 36 0.09 -1.13 -1.33
N GLU A 37 1.10 -0.77 -2.11
CA GLU A 37 2.49 -0.86 -1.69
C GLU A 37 2.97 0.53 -1.33
N PHE A 38 3.88 0.63 -0.36
CA PHE A 38 4.48 1.91 -0.05
C PHE A 38 5.96 1.77 0.25
N CYS A 39 6.73 2.76 -0.16
CA CYS A 39 8.16 2.87 0.12
C CYS A 39 8.41 4.11 0.97
N ALA A 40 9.17 3.95 2.06
CA ALA A 40 9.52 5.04 2.95
C ALA A 40 10.96 4.88 3.45
N ASN A 41 11.70 5.98 3.43
CA ASN A 41 13.02 6.08 4.03
C ASN A 41 13.19 7.49 4.64
N PRO A 42 13.22 7.64 5.98
CA PRO A 42 13.26 6.59 7.01
C PRO A 42 11.93 5.82 7.15
N PRO A 43 11.89 4.69 7.91
CA PRO A 43 10.68 3.92 8.14
C PRO A 43 9.51 4.76 8.66
N VAL A 44 8.29 4.44 8.23
CA VAL A 44 7.08 5.14 8.68
C VAL A 44 6.82 4.89 10.16
N SER A 45 6.36 5.93 10.88
CA SER A 45 5.93 5.82 12.28
C SER A 45 4.48 5.32 12.42
N ARG A 46 3.66 5.46 11.38
CA ARG A 46 2.25 5.05 11.37
C ARG A 46 1.74 4.83 9.94
N THR A 47 0.89 3.81 9.78
CA THR A 47 0.11 3.56 8.57
C THR A 47 -1.37 3.48 8.94
N VAL A 48 -2.24 4.10 8.14
CA VAL A 48 -3.69 4.08 8.33
C VAL A 48 -4.38 4.06 6.97
N TRP A 49 -5.57 3.48 6.92
CA TRP A 49 -6.50 3.59 5.81
C TRP A 49 -7.53 4.66 6.12
N PHE A 50 -7.75 5.58 5.18
CA PHE A 50 -8.81 6.57 5.24
C PHE A 50 -9.95 6.15 4.31
N THR A 51 -11.16 6.13 4.83
CA THR A 51 -12.40 6.02 4.05
C THR A 51 -13.22 7.28 4.26
N ASP A 52 -14.34 7.42 3.53
CA ASP A 52 -15.22 8.59 3.65
C ASP A 52 -15.76 8.81 5.08
N THR A 53 -15.82 7.74 5.90
CA THR A 53 -16.44 7.78 7.23
C THR A 53 -15.53 7.32 8.37
N ARG A 54 -14.38 6.70 8.08
CA ARG A 54 -13.57 6.01 9.09
C ARG A 54 -12.07 6.12 8.82
N VAL A 55 -11.30 5.97 9.89
CA VAL A 55 -9.85 5.74 9.84
C VAL A 55 -9.59 4.36 10.43
N LEU A 56 -8.98 3.47 9.66
CA LEU A 56 -8.67 2.10 10.08
C LEU A 56 -7.16 1.92 10.21
N LYS A 57 -6.72 1.25 11.27
CA LYS A 57 -5.34 0.80 11.44
C LYS A 57 -5.19 -0.61 10.83
N PRO A 58 -3.98 -0.98 10.39
CA PRO A 58 -3.69 -2.37 10.03
C PRO A 58 -4.08 -3.31 11.18
N GLY A 59 -4.84 -4.35 10.86
CA GLY A 59 -5.43 -5.30 11.81
C GLY A 59 -6.88 -5.01 12.21
N ASP A 60 -7.42 -3.81 11.93
CA ASP A 60 -8.79 -3.46 12.30
C ASP A 60 -9.82 -4.25 11.48
N VAL A 61 -10.90 -4.66 12.14
CA VAL A 61 -12.04 -5.35 11.53
C VAL A 61 -13.33 -4.64 11.93
N THR A 62 -14.21 -4.42 10.96
CA THR A 62 -15.55 -3.87 11.15
C THR A 62 -16.58 -4.76 10.43
N ASP A 63 -17.86 -4.44 10.54
CA ASP A 63 -18.94 -5.22 9.90
C ASP A 63 -18.78 -5.35 8.38
N THR A 64 -18.12 -4.38 7.72
CA THR A 64 -18.03 -4.31 6.26
C THR A 64 -16.60 -4.20 5.71
N LEU A 65 -15.62 -3.84 6.56
CA LEU A 65 -14.24 -3.60 6.15
C LEU A 65 -13.26 -4.39 7.01
N ILE A 66 -12.26 -4.97 6.36
CA ILE A 66 -11.15 -5.69 6.99
C ILE A 66 -9.86 -5.02 6.54
N ALA A 67 -9.17 -4.35 7.47
CA ALA A 67 -7.87 -3.75 7.22
C ALA A 67 -6.79 -4.78 7.56
N HIS A 68 -6.26 -5.48 6.56
CA HIS A 68 -5.21 -6.49 6.78
C HIS A 68 -3.92 -5.87 7.34
N ASN A 69 -3.12 -6.71 8.04
CA ASN A 69 -1.80 -6.31 8.53
C ASN A 69 -0.84 -5.97 7.38
N ILE A 70 0.14 -5.11 7.67
CA ILE A 70 1.19 -4.74 6.71
C ILE A 70 2.04 -5.98 6.42
N THR A 71 2.20 -6.30 5.14
CA THR A 71 3.09 -7.36 4.67
C THR A 71 4.37 -6.76 4.11
N VAL A 72 5.50 -7.43 4.31
CA VAL A 72 6.76 -7.05 3.66
C VAL A 72 6.77 -7.64 2.26
N SER A 73 6.78 -6.79 1.24
CA SER A 73 7.07 -7.21 -0.13
C SER A 73 8.59 -7.30 -0.29
N ILE A 74 9.08 -8.51 -0.54
CA ILE A 74 10.45 -8.72 -0.98
C ILE A 74 10.36 -8.68 -2.50
N SER A 75 10.76 -7.58 -3.14
CA SER A 75 10.95 -7.59 -4.59
C SER A 75 12.07 -8.61 -4.87
N GLN A 76 11.73 -9.79 -5.38
CA GLN A 76 12.72 -10.73 -5.88
C GLN A 76 13.44 -10.05 -7.05
N ALA A 77 14.76 -9.94 -6.93
CA ALA A 77 15.65 -9.33 -7.91
C ALA A 77 15.82 -10.22 -9.14
#